data_AF-U1QXQ1-F1
#
_entry.id   AF-U1QXQ1-F1
#
_cell.length_a   1.000
_cell.length_b   1.000
_cell.length_c   1.000
_cell.angle_alpha   90.00
_cell.angle_beta   90.00
_cell.angle_gamma   90.00
#
_symmetry.space_group_name_H-M   'P 1'
#
loop_
_entity.id
_entity.type
_entity.pdbx_description
1 polymer ?
#
loop_
_entity_poly.entity_id
_entity_poly.type
_entity_poly.pdbx_seq_one_letter_code
_entity_poly.pdbx_strand_id
1 'polypeptide(L)'
;MGEFLTREFGDRYTPVGFDAARGRFRAVRSGKGGDTGSEQFAFGPAPDGSVTAAFDRVGDPPWLFDIASAATDPRLRDWVDQQQRIRCVGTVYDPDTPTRHHLQTPLTAFDGLVFLDRSTPSRPVADPDG
;
A
#
# COMPACT_ATOMS: atom_id res chain seq x y z
N MET A 1 -8.10 -7.65 -11.22
CA MET A 1 -8.99 -6.50 -11.49
C MET A 1 -8.25 -5.36 -12.17
N GLY A 2 -7.17 -4.81 -11.60
CA GLY A 2 -6.40 -3.71 -12.21
C GLY A 2 -5.98 -3.98 -13.67
N GLU A 3 -5.42 -5.15 -13.96
CA GLU A 3 -5.03 -5.53 -15.33
C GLU A 3 -6.19 -5.50 -16.35
N PHE A 4 -7.39 -5.91 -15.95
CA PHE A 4 -8.56 -5.85 -16.81
C PHE A 4 -8.99 -4.40 -17.07
N LEU A 5 -8.91 -3.53 -16.05
CA LEU A 5 -9.20 -2.10 -16.20
C LEU A 5 -8.17 -1.41 -17.10
N THR A 6 -6.88 -1.71 -16.94
CA THR A 6 -5.83 -1.23 -17.83
C THR A 6 -6.08 -1.67 -19.27
N ARG A 7 -6.47 -2.93 -19.50
CA ARG A 7 -6.78 -3.44 -20.84
C ARG A 7 -8.01 -2.77 -21.47
N GLU A 8 -9.07 -2.53 -20.70
CA GLU A 8 -10.33 -1.98 -21.20
C GLU A 8 -10.27 -0.46 -21.42
N PHE A 9 -9.63 0.27 -20.49
CA PHE A 9 -9.68 1.72 -20.45
C PHE A 9 -8.39 2.40 -20.89
N GLY A 10 -7.25 1.69 -20.91
CA GLY A 10 -5.96 2.23 -21.32
C GLY A 10 -5.63 3.53 -20.58
N ASP A 11 -5.28 4.56 -21.35
CA ASP A 11 -4.92 5.91 -20.85
C ASP A 11 -6.05 6.63 -20.07
N ARG A 12 -7.28 6.09 -20.08
CA ARG A 12 -8.39 6.61 -19.26
C ARG A 12 -8.45 5.99 -17.86
N TYR A 13 -7.56 5.07 -17.54
CA TYR A 13 -7.46 4.43 -16.23
C TYR A 13 -6.13 4.79 -15.57
N THR A 14 -6.21 5.37 -14.37
CA THR A 14 -5.05 5.81 -13.60
C THR A 14 -4.97 5.03 -12.29
N PRO A 15 -4.17 3.94 -12.22
CA PRO A 15 -3.97 3.21 -10.98
C PRO A 15 -3.17 4.04 -9.98
N VAL A 16 -3.80 4.42 -8.87
CA VAL A 16 -3.15 5.11 -7.74
C VAL A 16 -3.11 4.18 -6.53
N GLY A 17 -1.91 3.94 -6.01
CA GLY A 17 -1.70 3.17 -4.79
C GLY A 17 -1.56 4.06 -3.56
N PHE A 18 -1.64 3.44 -2.38
CA PHE A 18 -1.45 4.11 -1.09
C PHE A 18 -0.41 3.36 -0.28
N ASP A 19 0.44 4.11 0.43
CA ASP A 19 1.38 3.59 1.39
C ASP A 19 1.44 4.49 2.63
N ALA A 20 1.76 3.90 3.78
CA ALA A 20 1.88 4.62 5.04
C ALA A 20 3.08 4.12 5.85
N ALA A 21 3.89 5.04 6.37
CA ALA A 21 5.06 4.68 7.17
C ALA A 21 4.68 3.95 8.45
N ARG A 22 3.67 4.47 9.17
CA ARG A 22 3.31 4.03 10.51
C ARG A 22 1.82 4.16 10.77
N GLY A 23 1.40 3.71 11.95
CA GLY A 23 0.02 3.80 12.39
C GLY A 23 -0.66 2.45 12.50
N ARG A 24 -1.99 2.46 12.35
CA ARG A 24 -2.84 1.31 12.63
C ARG A 24 -3.91 1.16 11.55
N PHE A 25 -4.35 -0.06 11.34
CA PHE A 25 -5.36 -0.43 10.35
C PHE A 25 -6.30 -1.50 10.92
N ARG A 26 -7.38 -1.80 10.20
CA ARG A 26 -8.28 -2.91 10.52
C ARG A 26 -8.16 -4.03 9.50
N ALA A 27 -8.13 -5.27 9.97
CA ALA A 27 -8.20 -6.47 9.14
C ALA A 27 -8.80 -7.63 9.93
N VAL A 28 -9.17 -8.71 9.23
CA VAL A 28 -9.53 -9.99 9.82
C VAL A 28 -8.25 -10.76 10.12
N ARG A 29 -8.12 -11.31 11.33
CA ARG A 29 -6.95 -12.13 11.67
C ARG A 29 -6.96 -13.43 10.87
N SER A 30 -5.86 -13.73 10.20
CA SER A 30 -5.67 -15.02 9.53
C SER A 30 -5.86 -16.18 10.53
N GLY A 31 -6.51 -17.25 10.09
CA GLY A 31 -6.75 -18.45 10.91
C GLY A 31 -7.91 -18.37 11.90
N LYS A 32 -8.56 -17.21 12.07
CA LYS A 32 -9.88 -17.15 12.72
C LYS A 32 -10.99 -17.36 11.67
N GLY A 33 -12.00 -18.16 12.01
CA GLY A 33 -13.14 -18.44 11.13
C GLY A 33 -13.92 -17.18 10.75
N GLY A 34 -14.72 -17.27 9.69
CA GLY A 34 -15.40 -16.14 9.02
C GLY A 34 -16.33 -15.26 9.88
N ASP A 35 -16.68 -15.69 11.09
CA ASP A 35 -17.54 -14.94 12.03
C ASP A 35 -16.77 -14.01 12.98
N THR A 36 -15.45 -13.95 12.89
CA THR A 36 -14.68 -13.02 13.73
C THR A 36 -14.54 -11.67 13.02
N GLY A 37 -15.17 -10.65 13.59
CA GLY A 37 -15.09 -9.28 13.08
C GLY A 37 -13.66 -8.74 13.00
N SER A 38 -13.45 -7.67 12.23
CA SER A 38 -12.12 -7.06 12.07
C SER A 38 -11.53 -6.56 13.40
N GLU A 39 -10.26 -6.85 13.63
CA GLU A 39 -9.47 -6.32 14.75
C GLU A 39 -8.51 -5.23 14.28
N GLN A 40 -7.95 -4.45 15.22
CA GLN A 40 -6.99 -3.39 14.90
C GLN A 40 -5.56 -3.92 15.00
N PHE A 41 -4.77 -3.66 13.97
CA PHE A 41 -3.35 -3.99 13.93
C PHE A 41 -2.52 -2.71 13.83
N ALA A 42 -1.25 -2.79 14.23
CA ALA A 42 -0.27 -1.73 14.01
C ALA A 42 0.68 -2.13 12.89
N PHE A 43 1.12 -1.15 12.10
CA PHE A 43 2.24 -1.38 11.20
C PHE A 43 3.51 -1.60 12.02
N GLY A 44 4.20 -2.70 11.75
CA GLY A 44 5.60 -2.87 12.13
C GLY A 44 6.51 -1.96 11.29
N PRO A 45 7.78 -1.82 11.68
CA PRO A 45 8.76 -1.03 10.92
C PRO A 45 8.80 -1.50 9.46
N ALA A 46 8.98 -0.55 8.55
CA ALA A 46 9.19 -0.85 7.15
C ALA A 46 10.50 -1.66 7.00
N PRO A 47 10.50 -2.80 6.26
CA PRO A 47 11.73 -3.51 5.99
C PRO A 47 12.74 -2.63 5.25
N ASP A 48 14.03 -2.79 5.56
CA ASP A 48 15.09 -2.11 4.82
C ASP A 48 15.01 -2.44 3.32
N GLY A 49 15.25 -1.44 2.48
CA GLY A 49 15.15 -1.55 1.03
C GLY A 49 13.72 -1.63 0.48
N SER A 50 12.68 -1.49 1.33
CA SER A 50 11.31 -1.29 0.85
C SER A 50 11.06 0.14 0.37
N VAL A 51 10.04 0.32 -0.48
CA VAL A 51 9.58 1.65 -0.91
C VAL A 51 9.15 2.48 0.29
N THR A 52 8.42 1.89 1.24
CA THR A 52 8.01 2.55 2.47
C THR A 52 9.20 3.12 3.25
N ALA A 53 10.30 2.37 3.36
CA ALA A 53 11.53 2.83 4.03
C ALA A 53 12.28 3.92 3.25
N ALA A 54 12.15 3.97 1.91
CA ALA A 54 12.68 5.06 1.11
C ALA A 54 11.82 6.32 1.27
N PHE A 55 10.50 6.18 1.24
CA PHE A 55 9.53 7.27 1.36
C PHE A 55 9.56 7.92 2.75
N ASP A 56 9.67 7.13 3.82
CA ASP A 56 9.77 7.64 5.19
C ASP A 56 11.02 8.52 5.40
N ARG A 57 12.12 8.24 4.67
CA ARG A 57 13.35 9.05 4.72
C ARG A 57 13.24 10.40 3.99
N VAL A 58 12.31 10.55 3.05
CA VAL A 58 12.08 11.82 2.35
C VAL A 58 11.45 12.85 3.30
N GLY A 59 10.56 12.40 4.18
CA GLY A 59 9.87 13.28 5.13
C GLY A 59 8.71 14.07 4.52
N ASP A 60 8.09 14.89 5.36
CA ASP A 60 7.00 15.83 5.04
C ASP A 60 5.78 15.30 4.23
N PRO A 61 5.27 14.06 4.46
CA PRO A 61 3.99 13.63 3.90
C PRO A 61 2.79 14.45 4.43
N PRO A 62 1.64 14.50 3.70
CA PRO A 62 1.31 13.65 2.57
C PRO A 62 1.79 14.22 1.24
N TRP A 63 2.21 13.32 0.35
CA TRP A 63 2.55 13.66 -1.02
C TRP A 63 2.23 12.50 -1.98
N LEU A 64 2.15 12.82 -3.26
CA LEU A 64 1.98 11.86 -4.35
C LEU A 64 3.33 11.70 -5.07
N PHE A 65 3.83 10.47 -5.13
CA PHE A 65 4.94 10.13 -6.00
C PHE A 65 4.43 9.83 -7.39
N ASP A 66 4.71 10.72 -8.35
CA ASP A 66 4.40 10.55 -9.76
C ASP A 66 5.42 9.60 -10.42
N ILE A 67 4.95 8.40 -10.75
CA ILE A 67 5.80 7.32 -11.28
C ILE A 67 6.14 7.58 -12.74
N ALA A 68 5.23 8.17 -13.52
CA ALA A 68 5.48 8.50 -14.91
C ALA A 68 6.63 9.52 -15.03
N SER A 69 6.58 10.58 -14.21
CA SER A 69 7.68 11.56 -14.15
C SER A 69 8.98 10.91 -13.67
N ALA A 70 8.93 10.08 -12.62
CA ALA A 70 10.12 9.43 -12.07
C ALA A 70 10.77 8.43 -13.04
N ALA A 71 9.99 7.74 -13.86
CA ALA A 71 10.50 6.83 -14.89
C ALA A 71 11.28 7.57 -15.99
N THR A 72 11.01 8.86 -16.21
CA THR A 72 11.76 9.69 -17.16
C THR A 72 12.94 10.43 -16.54
N ASP A 73 13.04 10.47 -15.20
CA ASP A 73 14.18 11.09 -14.49
C ASP A 73 15.37 10.13 -14.47
N PRO A 74 16.52 10.47 -15.07
CA PRO A 74 17.69 9.59 -15.10
C PRO A 74 18.21 9.16 -13.72
N ARG A 75 17.91 9.92 -12.65
CA ARG A 75 18.31 9.62 -11.28
C ARG A 75 17.46 8.53 -10.63
N LEU A 76 16.21 8.39 -11.09
CA LEU A 76 15.21 7.51 -10.48
C LEU A 76 14.80 6.36 -11.39
N ARG A 77 14.96 6.47 -12.71
CA ARG A 77 14.54 5.48 -13.69
C ARG A 77 14.95 4.06 -13.33
N ASP A 78 16.24 3.84 -13.06
CA ASP A 78 16.76 2.50 -12.75
C ASP A 78 16.18 1.94 -11.42
N TRP A 79 15.80 2.81 -10.49
CA TRP A 79 15.12 2.43 -9.25
C TRP A 79 13.63 2.13 -9.49
N VAL A 80 12.95 2.93 -10.32
CA VAL A 80 11.53 2.75 -10.67
C VAL A 80 11.28 1.49 -11.50
N ASP A 81 12.20 1.16 -12.40
CA ASP A 81 12.10 -0.01 -13.28
C ASP A 81 12.29 -1.35 -12.55
N GLN A 82 12.85 -1.33 -11.33
CA GLN A 82 13.01 -2.52 -10.52
C GLN A 82 11.72 -2.90 -9.79
N GLN A 83 11.54 -4.20 -9.56
CA GLN A 83 10.52 -4.65 -8.62
C GLN A 83 10.86 -4.16 -7.23
N GLN A 84 9.91 -3.44 -6.64
CA GLN A 84 10.06 -2.90 -5.31
C GLN A 84 9.24 -3.69 -4.32
N ARG A 85 9.75 -3.76 -3.09
CA ARG A 85 9.01 -4.35 -1.97
C ARG A 85 8.01 -3.32 -1.44
N ILE A 86 6.72 -3.56 -1.67
CA ILE A 86 5.60 -2.68 -1.28
C ILE A 86 4.73 -3.40 -0.26
N ARG A 87 4.28 -2.67 0.77
CA ARG A 87 3.34 -3.19 1.76
C ARG A 87 1.97 -3.41 1.11
N CYS A 88 1.45 -4.62 1.19
CA CYS A 88 0.13 -5.00 0.72
C CYS A 88 -0.64 -5.63 1.88
N VAL A 89 -1.45 -4.83 2.55
CA VAL A 89 -2.37 -5.28 3.60
C VAL A 89 -3.78 -5.33 3.03
N GLY A 90 -4.31 -6.53 2.89
CA GLY A 90 -5.68 -6.77 2.44
C GLY A 90 -6.66 -6.96 3.60
N THR A 91 -7.81 -7.56 3.28
CA THR A 91 -8.86 -7.89 4.25
C THR A 91 -8.38 -8.84 5.34
N VAL A 92 -7.45 -9.73 5.03
CA VAL A 92 -6.90 -10.72 5.97
C VAL A 92 -5.46 -10.36 6.29
N TYR A 93 -5.12 -10.36 7.58
CA TYR A 93 -3.78 -10.08 8.06
C TYR A 93 -3.30 -11.17 9.03
N ASP A 94 -2.07 -11.60 8.82
CA ASP A 94 -1.36 -12.51 9.73
C ASP A 94 -0.31 -11.71 10.51
N PRO A 95 -0.56 -11.39 11.80
CA PRO A 95 0.39 -10.64 12.61
C PRO A 95 1.64 -11.44 12.99
N ASP A 96 1.61 -12.77 12.86
CA ASP A 96 2.72 -13.64 13.22
C ASP A 96 3.72 -13.74 12.03
N THR A 97 3.32 -13.33 10.82
CA THR A 97 4.19 -13.25 9.64
C THR A 97 4.08 -11.91 8.88
N PRO A 98 4.38 -10.76 9.54
CA PRO A 98 4.12 -9.42 8.99
C PRO A 98 4.88 -9.12 7.69
N THR A 99 6.06 -9.74 7.50
CA THR A 99 6.88 -9.58 6.29
C THR A 99 6.26 -10.22 5.05
N ARG A 100 5.34 -11.19 5.19
CA ARG A 100 4.61 -11.79 4.06
C ARG A 100 3.64 -10.80 3.40
N HIS A 101 3.27 -9.74 4.13
CA HIS A 101 2.44 -8.64 3.62
C HIS A 101 3.27 -7.57 2.90
N HIS A 102 4.50 -7.90 2.47
CA HIS A 102 5.30 -7.06 1.60
C HIS A 102 5.63 -7.83 0.32
N LEU A 103 5.03 -7.40 -0.78
CA LEU A 103 5.12 -8.09 -2.07
C LEU A 103 6.13 -7.38 -2.96
N GLN A 104 6.83 -8.16 -3.79
CA GLN A 104 7.61 -7.62 -4.89
C GLN A 104 6.64 -7.17 -5.98
N THR A 105 6.66 -5.89 -6.31
CA THR A 105 5.70 -5.28 -7.23
C THR A 105 6.43 -4.25 -8.08
N PRO A 106 6.27 -4.29 -9.42
CA PRO A 106 6.78 -3.21 -10.27
C PRO A 106 6.11 -1.90 -9.87
N LEU A 107 6.88 -0.83 -9.63
CA LEU A 107 6.27 0.48 -9.35
C LEU A 107 5.41 0.95 -10.52
N THR A 108 5.83 0.62 -11.75
CA THR A 108 5.11 0.87 -13.00
C THR A 108 3.73 0.18 -13.11
N ALA A 109 3.33 -0.64 -12.13
CA ALA A 109 1.95 -1.09 -12.00
C ALA A 109 0.99 0.02 -11.54
N PHE A 110 1.53 1.15 -11.08
CA PHE A 110 0.81 2.35 -10.66
C PHE A 110 1.30 3.56 -11.46
N ASP A 111 0.43 4.54 -11.66
CA ASP A 111 0.79 5.85 -12.19
C ASP A 111 1.23 6.80 -11.07
N GLY A 112 0.76 6.54 -9.85
CA GLY A 112 1.22 7.26 -8.67
C GLY A 112 1.01 6.51 -7.36
N LEU A 113 1.80 6.87 -6.36
CA LEU A 113 1.67 6.37 -4.99
C LEU A 113 1.49 7.52 -4.01
N VAL A 114 0.36 7.52 -3.31
CA VAL A 114 0.13 8.47 -2.21
C VAL A 114 0.81 7.93 -0.97
N PHE A 115 1.74 8.71 -0.42
CA PHE A 115 2.42 8.37 0.82
C PHE A 115 1.86 9.18 1.98
N LEU A 116 1.58 8.48 3.07
CA LEU A 116 1.07 9.04 4.32
C LEU A 116 2.07 8.83 5.45
N ASP A 117 2.16 9.82 6.33
CA ASP A 117 2.91 9.68 7.56
C ASP A 117 2.35 8.55 8.43
N ARG A 118 1.03 8.62 8.66
CA ARG A 118 0.35 7.80 9.64
C ARG A 118 -1.04 7.46 9.18
N SER A 119 -1.36 6.17 9.22
CA SER A 119 -2.74 5.69 9.11
C SER A 119 -3.41 5.54 10.48
N THR A 120 -4.72 5.75 10.52
CA THR A 120 -5.57 5.45 11.67
C THR A 120 -6.60 4.39 11.30
N PRO A 121 -7.03 3.52 12.25
CA PRO A 121 -8.01 2.49 11.96
C PRO A 121 -9.32 3.11 11.46
N SER A 122 -9.90 2.51 10.44
CA SER A 122 -11.24 2.88 9.99
C SER A 122 -12.27 2.69 11.11
N ARG A 123 -13.34 3.48 11.06
CA ARG A 123 -14.50 3.35 11.94
C ARG A 123 -15.63 2.68 11.17
N PRO A 124 -16.08 1.47 11.57
CA PRO A 124 -17.28 0.89 11.00
C PRO A 124 -18.45 1.86 11.18
N VAL A 125 -19.23 2.05 10.13
CA VAL A 125 -20.51 2.76 10.24
C VAL A 125 -21.44 1.80 10.99
N ALA A 126 -22.10 2.28 12.04
CA ALA A 126 -23.12 1.48 12.73
C ALA A 126 -24.25 1.18 11.73
N ASP A 127 -24.79 -0.03 11.78
CA ASP A 127 -25.98 -0.37 11.00
C ASP A 127 -27.13 0.50 11.53
N PRO A 128 -27.77 1.35 10.69
CA PRO A 128 -28.82 2.24 11.16
C PRO A 128 -30.09 1.52 11.69
N ASP A 129 -30.21 0.20 11.48
CA ASP A 129 -31.38 -0.62 11.84
C ASP A 129 -31.11 -1.65 12.97
N GLY A 130 -30.11 -1.41 13.83
CA GLY A 130 -29.81 -2.25 15.00
C GLY A 130 -30.86 -2.23 16.10
#